data_AF-A0AAU4URQ1-F1
#
_entry.id   AF-A0AAU4URQ1-F1
#
_cell.length_a   1.000
_cell.length_b   1.000
_cell.length_c   1.000
_cell.angle_alpha   90.00
_cell.angle_beta   90.00
_cell.angle_gamma   90.00
#
_symmetry.space_group_name_H-M   'P 1'
#
loop_
_entity.id
_entity.type
_entity.pdbx_description
1 polymer ?
#
loop_
_entity_poly.entity_id
_entity_poly.type
_entity_poly.pdbx_seq_one_letter_code
_entity_poly.pdbx_strand_id
1 'polypeptide(L)'
;MGTRIPAPGSESSVPQYAAHADRIMLAHADTQVHPQLGASGATTYWADGTTSYVVHFRSGQVHGWTMADETDTAVQAVDSLREGENMGGERLWAALRDVRRLRTRLEALESELVLYAREDGPQGRPRMTLQEIGEATQTHHTTVSERVQRAHRGDVAEWRHWLVQGTPRLALYGGAEETV
;
A
#
# COMPACT_ATOMS: atom_id res chain seq x y z
N MET A 1 52.75 -8.42 -7.22
CA MET A 1 51.72 -7.36 -7.14
C MET A 1 50.39 -8.03 -6.94
N GLY A 2 49.82 -7.95 -5.74
CA GLY A 2 48.64 -8.72 -5.34
C GLY A 2 47.35 -8.05 -5.79
N THR A 3 46.51 -8.80 -6.51
CA THR A 3 45.13 -8.47 -6.83
C THR A 3 44.31 -8.46 -5.54
N ARG A 4 43.76 -7.30 -5.15
CA ARG A 4 42.77 -7.21 -4.07
C ARG A 4 41.43 -7.71 -4.59
N ILE A 5 40.91 -8.78 -4.00
CA ILE A 5 39.52 -9.21 -4.13
C ILE A 5 38.70 -8.32 -3.18
N PRO A 6 37.67 -7.60 -3.64
CA PRO A 6 36.80 -6.85 -2.74
C PRO A 6 35.93 -7.82 -1.93
N ALA A 7 35.88 -7.62 -0.61
CA ALA A 7 35.04 -8.37 0.31
C ALA A 7 33.56 -8.06 0.07
N PRO A 8 32.64 -9.03 0.23
CA PRO A 8 31.21 -8.77 0.16
C PRO A 8 30.77 -8.07 1.45
N GLY A 9 30.26 -6.84 1.34
CA GLY A 9 29.58 -6.17 2.46
C GLY A 9 30.08 -4.79 2.84
N SER A 10 30.35 -3.90 1.88
CA SER A 10 30.50 -2.47 2.21
C SER A 10 30.12 -1.58 1.03
N GLU A 11 28.81 -1.45 0.82
CA GLU A 11 28.18 -0.21 0.37
C GLU A 11 26.69 -0.39 0.65
N SER A 12 26.20 0.30 1.67
CA SER A 12 24.79 0.36 2.01
C SER A 12 24.05 1.04 0.86
N SER A 13 23.67 0.27 -0.15
CA SER A 13 22.63 0.66 -1.09
C SER A 13 21.31 0.63 -0.34
N VAL A 14 21.04 1.70 0.42
CA VAL A 14 19.68 2.02 0.83
C VAL A 14 18.86 2.01 -0.46
N PRO A 15 17.77 1.24 -0.56
CA PRO A 15 16.96 1.24 -1.77
C PRO A 15 16.51 2.68 -2.00
N GLN A 16 16.91 3.27 -3.13
CA GLN A 16 16.40 4.56 -3.56
C GLN A 16 14.91 4.38 -3.89
N TYR A 17 14.05 4.57 -2.89
CA TYR A 17 12.62 4.56 -3.07
C TYR A 17 12.24 5.81 -3.88
N ALA A 18 11.70 5.59 -5.08
CA ALA A 18 11.07 6.57 -5.97
C ALA A 18 11.97 7.62 -6.67
N ALA A 19 13.18 7.27 -7.12
CA ALA A 19 14.00 8.17 -7.95
C ALA A 19 13.87 7.96 -9.48
N HIS A 20 12.85 7.23 -9.96
CA HIS A 20 12.54 7.18 -11.40
C HIS A 20 11.23 7.90 -11.67
N ALA A 21 11.28 9.22 -11.61
CA ALA A 21 10.25 10.12 -12.13
C ALA A 21 10.66 10.60 -13.54
N ASP A 22 11.03 9.69 -14.43
CA ASP A 22 10.80 9.97 -15.85
C ASP A 22 9.29 9.86 -16.01
N ARG A 23 8.61 11.02 -16.14
CA ARG A 23 7.16 11.11 -16.32
C ARG A 23 6.77 10.16 -17.44
N ILE A 24 6.08 9.07 -17.09
CA ILE A 24 5.34 8.30 -18.09
C ILE A 24 4.32 9.28 -18.67
N MET A 25 4.54 9.71 -19.91
CA MET A 25 3.54 10.48 -20.62
C MET A 25 2.43 9.52 -21.01
N LEU A 26 1.32 9.59 -20.27
CA LEU A 26 0.09 8.98 -20.72
C LEU A 26 -0.38 9.74 -21.96
N ALA A 27 -0.81 9.01 -22.99
CA ALA A 27 -1.54 9.57 -24.11
C ALA A 27 -3.01 9.13 -23.94
N HIS A 28 -3.94 10.09 -23.97
CA HIS A 28 -5.37 9.84 -23.94
C HIS A 28 -5.97 10.32 -25.27
N ALA A 29 -6.88 9.52 -25.81
CA ALA A 29 -7.40 9.59 -27.19
C ALA A 29 -7.61 11.03 -27.69
N ASP A 30 -6.73 11.51 -28.56
CA ASP A 30 -6.73 12.83 -29.23
C ASP A 30 -7.07 14.05 -28.33
N THR A 31 -6.96 13.91 -27.01
CA THR A 31 -7.35 14.93 -26.03
C THR A 31 -6.10 15.48 -25.38
N GLN A 32 -5.97 16.80 -25.39
CA GLN A 32 -4.88 17.48 -24.69
C GLN A 32 -5.11 17.47 -23.17
N VAL A 33 -4.01 17.57 -22.42
CA VAL A 33 -4.05 17.75 -20.97
C VAL A 33 -4.81 19.05 -20.66
N HIS A 34 -5.66 19.01 -19.64
CA HIS A 34 -6.47 20.16 -19.22
C HIS A 34 -5.56 21.35 -18.85
N PRO A 35 -5.70 22.53 -19.49
CA PRO A 35 -4.70 23.60 -19.41
C PRO A 35 -4.56 24.22 -18.02
N GLN A 36 -5.59 24.14 -17.18
CA GLN A 36 -5.59 24.71 -15.82
C GLN A 36 -5.25 23.69 -14.73
N LEU A 37 -5.49 22.40 -14.99
CA LEU A 37 -5.33 21.33 -13.98
C LEU A 37 -4.04 20.54 -14.21
N GLY A 38 -3.60 20.44 -15.47
CA GLY A 38 -2.30 19.90 -15.84
C GLY A 38 -2.10 18.44 -15.45
N ALA A 39 -0.82 18.05 -15.38
CA ALA A 39 -0.37 16.83 -14.73
C ALA A 39 0.23 17.19 -13.36
N SER A 40 -0.35 16.65 -12.28
CA SER A 40 0.10 16.86 -10.91
C SER A 40 0.46 15.51 -10.27
N GLY A 41 1.76 15.25 -10.13
CA GLY A 41 2.26 13.98 -9.60
C GLY A 41 1.83 12.79 -10.47
N ALA A 42 1.14 11.82 -9.86
CA ALA A 42 0.60 10.64 -10.53
C ALA A 42 -0.71 10.90 -11.28
N THR A 43 -1.37 12.05 -11.07
CA THR A 43 -2.66 12.39 -11.65
C THR A 43 -2.50 13.26 -12.90
N THR A 44 -3.21 12.91 -13.97
CA THR A 44 -3.35 13.72 -15.19
C THR A 44 -4.82 14.01 -15.45
N TYR A 45 -5.16 15.27 -15.66
CA TYR A 45 -6.51 15.72 -15.99
C TYR A 45 -6.63 16.00 -17.49
N TRP A 46 -7.67 15.50 -18.14
CA TRP A 46 -7.89 15.63 -19.58
C TRP A 46 -8.96 16.69 -19.88
N ALA A 47 -8.88 17.31 -21.07
CA ALA A 47 -9.81 18.37 -21.45
C ALA A 47 -11.26 17.89 -21.65
N ASP A 48 -11.46 16.60 -21.89
CA ASP A 48 -12.77 15.93 -21.98
C ASP A 48 -13.39 15.62 -20.60
N GLY A 49 -12.72 16.00 -19.51
CA GLY A 49 -13.16 15.76 -18.13
C GLY A 49 -12.71 14.43 -17.55
N THR A 50 -12.07 13.56 -18.35
CA THR A 50 -11.52 12.30 -17.83
C THR A 50 -10.29 12.57 -16.97
N THR A 51 -9.99 11.69 -16.01
CA THR A 51 -8.79 11.79 -15.17
C THR A 51 -8.06 10.45 -15.19
N SER A 52 -6.75 10.47 -15.38
CA SER A 52 -5.89 9.28 -15.29
C SER A 52 -4.96 9.35 -14.10
N TYR A 53 -4.67 8.20 -13.50
CA TYR A 53 -3.74 8.06 -12.39
C TYR A 53 -2.72 6.96 -12.68
N VAL A 54 -1.43 7.25 -12.49
CA VAL A 54 -0.35 6.27 -12.68
C VAL A 54 0.00 5.61 -11.35
N VAL A 55 -0.13 4.28 -11.30
CA VAL A 55 0.36 3.46 -10.18
C VAL A 55 1.57 2.64 -10.65
N HIS A 56 2.66 2.68 -9.88
CA HIS A 56 3.85 1.88 -10.17
C HIS A 56 3.88 0.62 -9.31
N PHE A 57 3.87 -0.55 -9.94
CA PHE A 57 4.03 -1.83 -9.26
C PHE A 57 5.41 -2.42 -9.54
N ARG A 58 6.17 -2.77 -8.49
CA ARG A 58 7.44 -3.51 -8.62
C ARG A 58 7.31 -4.99 -8.26
N SER A 59 6.33 -5.36 -7.44
CA SER A 59 5.96 -6.76 -7.25
C SER A 59 5.04 -7.19 -8.39
N GLY A 60 5.23 -8.39 -8.93
CA GLY A 60 4.45 -8.91 -10.06
C GLY A 60 2.95 -9.08 -9.77
N GLN A 61 2.28 -10.00 -10.47
CA GLN A 61 0.81 -10.15 -10.44
C GLN A 61 0.15 -10.34 -9.06
N VAL A 62 0.90 -10.64 -8.00
CA VAL A 62 0.35 -11.20 -6.75
C VAL A 62 -0.15 -10.14 -5.74
N HIS A 63 0.40 -8.92 -5.72
CA HIS A 63 0.11 -7.96 -4.65
C HIS A 63 -0.45 -6.64 -5.16
N GLY A 64 0.30 -5.99 -6.06
CA GLY A 64 -0.06 -4.68 -6.61
C GLY A 64 -1.33 -4.73 -7.46
N TRP A 65 -1.40 -5.68 -8.39
CA TRP A 65 -2.52 -5.83 -9.33
C TRP A 65 -3.83 -6.14 -8.61
N THR A 66 -3.84 -7.09 -7.67
CA THR A 66 -5.08 -7.43 -6.96
C THR A 66 -5.65 -6.27 -6.15
N MET A 67 -4.80 -5.49 -5.47
CA MET A 67 -5.27 -4.32 -4.74
C MET A 67 -5.73 -3.21 -5.69
N ALA A 68 -5.10 -3.09 -6.86
CA ALA A 68 -5.53 -2.16 -7.90
C ALA A 68 -6.93 -2.51 -8.43
N ASP A 69 -7.17 -3.78 -8.79
CA ASP A 69 -8.47 -4.25 -9.29
C ASP A 69 -9.58 -4.03 -8.27
N GLU A 70 -9.31 -4.31 -6.99
CA GLU A 70 -10.28 -4.10 -5.92
C GLU A 70 -10.55 -2.62 -5.66
N THR A 71 -9.54 -1.77 -5.84
CA THR A 71 -9.68 -0.31 -5.76
C THR A 71 -10.48 0.22 -6.94
N ASP A 72 -10.22 -0.27 -8.16
CA ASP A 72 -10.96 0.10 -9.36
C ASP A 72 -12.45 -0.24 -9.21
N THR A 73 -12.76 -1.46 -8.77
CA THR A 73 -14.15 -1.86 -8.46
C THR A 73 -14.79 -0.93 -7.41
N ALA A 74 -14.04 -0.52 -6.38
CA ALA A 74 -14.56 0.40 -5.36
C ALA A 74 -14.83 1.81 -5.91
N VAL A 75 -13.95 2.33 -6.78
CA VAL A 75 -14.12 3.62 -7.45
C VAL A 75 -15.34 3.59 -8.38
N GLN A 76 -15.46 2.56 -9.22
CA GLN A 76 -16.61 2.39 -10.10
C GLN A 76 -17.93 2.32 -9.32
N ALA A 77 -17.94 1.68 -8.15
CA ALA A 77 -19.12 1.65 -7.30
C ALA A 77 -19.47 3.04 -6.73
N VAL A 78 -18.47 3.85 -6.37
CA VAL A 78 -18.69 5.25 -5.93
C VAL A 78 -19.29 6.09 -7.05
N ASP A 79 -18.76 5.97 -8.26
CA ASP A 79 -19.24 6.74 -9.42
C ASP A 79 -20.68 6.36 -9.77
N SER A 80 -20.99 5.06 -9.86
CA SER A 80 -22.37 4.60 -10.07
C SER A 80 -23.34 5.09 -9.00
N LEU A 81 -22.94 5.13 -7.71
CA LEU A 81 -23.77 5.68 -6.65
C LEU A 81 -24.00 7.18 -6.78
N ARG A 82 -22.96 7.93 -7.21
CA ARG A 82 -23.05 9.38 -7.43
C ARG A 82 -23.94 9.74 -8.62
N GLU A 83 -23.88 8.93 -9.67
CA GLU A 83 -24.67 9.12 -10.90
C GLU A 83 -26.10 8.58 -10.77
N GLY A 84 -26.40 7.84 -9.69
CA GLY A 84 -27.72 7.25 -9.47
C GLY A 84 -27.99 6.05 -10.39
N GLU A 85 -26.94 5.38 -10.86
CA GLU A 85 -27.07 4.18 -11.69
C GLU A 85 -27.72 3.02 -10.92
N ASN A 86 -28.53 2.23 -11.62
CA ASN A 86 -29.05 0.99 -11.06
C ASN A 86 -28.03 -0.16 -11.27
N MET A 87 -27.34 -0.57 -10.21
CA MET A 87 -26.41 -1.69 -10.26
C MET A 87 -27.14 -3.03 -10.24
N GLY A 88 -27.03 -3.79 -11.32
CA GLY A 88 -27.52 -5.16 -11.39
C GLY A 88 -26.85 -6.10 -10.36
N GLY A 89 -27.51 -7.23 -10.05
CA GLY A 89 -27.13 -8.11 -8.94
C GLY A 89 -25.69 -8.63 -8.98
N GLU A 90 -25.18 -9.03 -10.14
CA GLU A 90 -23.79 -9.52 -10.27
C GLU A 90 -22.76 -8.40 -10.00
N ARG A 91 -22.99 -7.20 -10.56
CA ARG A 91 -22.13 -6.03 -10.35
C ARG A 91 -22.13 -5.60 -8.88
N LEU A 92 -23.31 -5.58 -8.25
CA LEU A 92 -23.43 -5.26 -6.82
C LEU A 92 -22.72 -6.29 -5.94
N TRP A 93 -22.86 -7.59 -6.24
CA TRP A 93 -22.19 -8.64 -5.49
C TRP A 93 -20.66 -8.56 -5.63
N ALA A 94 -20.15 -8.34 -6.85
CA ALA A 94 -18.73 -8.14 -7.10
C ALA A 94 -18.20 -6.92 -6.33
N ALA A 95 -18.91 -5.79 -6.37
CA ALA A 95 -18.56 -4.58 -5.63
C ALA A 95 -18.48 -4.81 -4.12
N LEU A 96 -19.49 -5.46 -3.52
CA LEU A 96 -19.48 -5.76 -2.09
C LEU A 96 -18.33 -6.68 -1.69
N ARG A 97 -18.06 -7.71 -2.49
CA ARG A 97 -16.95 -8.65 -2.27
C ARG A 97 -15.61 -7.92 -2.31
N ASP A 98 -15.38 -7.10 -3.35
CA ASP A 98 -14.08 -6.46 -3.57
C ASP A 98 -13.84 -5.29 -2.61
N VAL A 99 -14.87 -4.51 -2.27
CA VAL A 99 -14.78 -3.50 -1.20
C VAL A 99 -14.44 -4.15 0.14
N ARG A 100 -15.08 -5.27 0.49
CA ARG A 100 -14.76 -6.00 1.73
C ARG A 100 -13.31 -6.47 1.73
N ARG A 101 -12.86 -7.05 0.62
CA ARG A 101 -11.49 -7.53 0.42
C ARG A 101 -10.45 -6.42 0.50
N LEU A 102 -10.73 -5.28 -0.13
CA LEU A 102 -9.89 -4.08 -0.06
C LEU A 102 -9.78 -3.59 1.39
N ARG A 103 -10.91 -3.52 2.11
CA ARG A 103 -10.92 -3.11 3.52
C ARG A 103 -10.01 -4.00 4.37
N THR A 104 -10.13 -5.32 4.28
CA THR A 104 -9.29 -6.24 5.08
C THR A 104 -7.80 -6.10 4.75
N ARG A 105 -7.45 -5.80 3.50
CA ARG A 105 -6.06 -5.53 3.09
C ARG A 105 -5.55 -4.18 3.61
N LEU A 106 -6.38 -3.14 3.57
CA LEU A 106 -6.04 -1.85 4.15
C LEU A 106 -5.85 -1.95 5.67
N GLU A 107 -6.69 -2.72 6.36
CA GLU A 107 -6.53 -3.01 7.79
C GLU A 107 -5.21 -3.75 8.09
N ALA A 108 -4.82 -4.71 7.25
CA ALA A 108 -3.54 -5.39 7.37
C ALA A 108 -2.36 -4.44 7.10
N LEU A 109 -2.46 -3.58 6.07
CA LEU A 109 -1.47 -2.56 5.75
C LEU A 109 -1.30 -1.57 6.90
N GLU A 110 -2.38 -1.02 7.42
CA GLU A 110 -2.36 -0.11 8.57
C GLU A 110 -1.75 -0.80 9.79
N SER A 111 -2.14 -2.05 10.07
CA SER A 111 -1.54 -2.83 11.18
C SER A 111 -0.03 -2.94 11.03
N GLU A 112 0.45 -3.28 9.83
CA GLU A 112 1.88 -3.44 9.55
C GLU A 112 2.63 -2.11 9.63
N LEU A 113 2.01 -1.01 9.18
CA LEU A 113 2.58 0.33 9.29
C LEU A 113 2.70 0.78 10.75
N VAL A 114 1.72 0.46 11.60
CA VAL A 114 1.78 0.69 13.05
C VAL A 114 2.94 -0.08 13.67
N LEU A 115 3.13 -1.35 13.29
CA LEU A 115 4.27 -2.15 13.79
C LEU A 115 5.61 -1.57 13.31
N TYR A 116 5.71 -1.25 12.02
CA TYR A 116 6.90 -0.63 11.46
C TYR A 116 7.24 0.71 12.12
N ALA A 117 6.23 1.52 12.46
CA ALA A 117 6.41 2.77 13.19
C ALA A 117 6.94 2.54 14.62
N ARG A 118 6.66 1.38 15.22
CA ARG A 118 7.12 1.00 16.55
C ARG A 118 8.47 0.29 16.59
N GLU A 119 8.94 -0.24 15.46
CA GLU A 119 10.28 -0.78 15.32
C GLU A 119 11.35 0.30 15.50
N ASP A 120 12.54 -0.12 15.94
CA ASP A 120 13.68 0.77 16.10
C ASP A 120 14.09 1.40 14.77
N GLY A 121 14.13 2.73 14.77
CA GLY A 121 14.67 3.53 13.70
C GLY A 121 16.19 3.65 13.77
N PRO A 122 16.80 4.50 12.92
CA PRO A 122 18.26 4.64 12.82
C PRO A 122 18.98 5.05 14.11
N GLN A 123 18.24 5.60 15.08
CA GLN A 123 18.77 6.06 16.37
C GLN A 123 18.52 5.07 17.52
N GLY A 124 18.10 3.83 17.23
CA GLY A 124 17.80 2.82 18.27
C GLY A 124 16.56 3.16 19.12
N ARG A 125 15.69 4.02 18.60
CA ARG A 125 14.39 4.38 19.20
C ARG A 125 13.28 4.13 18.19
N PRO A 126 12.05 3.85 18.64
CA PRO A 126 10.90 3.73 17.75
C PRO A 126 10.78 4.92 16.80
N ARG A 127 10.38 4.67 15.54
CA ARG A 127 10.19 5.72 14.53
C ARG A 127 9.10 6.72 14.91
N MET A 128 8.06 6.26 15.59
CA MET A 128 6.98 7.08 16.15
C MET A 128 6.61 6.62 17.55
N THR A 129 6.22 7.57 18.40
CA THR A 129 5.61 7.31 19.70
C THR A 129 4.17 6.78 19.55
N LEU A 130 3.64 6.17 20.61
CA LEU A 130 2.25 5.68 20.62
C LEU A 130 1.22 6.82 20.48
N GLN A 131 1.58 8.03 20.92
CA GLN A 131 0.72 9.22 20.79
C GLN A 131 0.67 9.70 19.35
N GLU A 132 1.82 9.83 18.69
CA GLU A 132 1.89 10.22 17.26
C GLU A 132 1.16 9.22 16.36
N ILE A 133 1.28 7.92 16.65
CA ILE A 133 0.53 6.89 15.92
C ILE A 133 -0.97 7.04 16.18
N GLY A 134 -1.37 7.22 17.44
CA GLY A 134 -2.78 7.40 17.79
C GLY A 134 -3.41 8.61 17.12
N GLU A 135 -2.66 9.72 17.02
CA GLU A 135 -3.09 10.90 16.27
C GLU A 135 -3.26 10.60 14.77
N ALA A 136 -2.27 9.96 14.15
CA ALA A 136 -2.30 9.62 12.73
C ALA A 136 -3.42 8.63 12.35
N THR A 137 -3.71 7.66 13.21
CA THR A 137 -4.76 6.65 12.99
C THR A 137 -6.09 7.00 13.66
N GLN A 138 -6.23 8.22 14.19
CA GLN A 138 -7.42 8.68 14.92
C GLN A 138 -7.91 7.69 16.00
N THR A 139 -6.95 7.09 16.72
CA THR A 139 -7.18 6.03 17.71
C THR A 139 -6.48 6.39 19.02
N HIS A 140 -7.05 6.03 20.17
CA HIS A 140 -6.39 6.31 21.44
C HIS A 140 -5.07 5.52 21.59
N HIS A 141 -4.03 6.15 22.13
CA HIS A 141 -2.69 5.57 22.23
C HIS A 141 -2.63 4.26 23.04
N THR A 142 -3.54 4.06 23.99
CA THR A 142 -3.65 2.77 24.72
C THR A 142 -4.10 1.63 23.82
N THR A 143 -5.05 1.89 22.93
CA THR A 143 -5.51 0.91 21.93
C THR A 143 -4.39 0.58 20.93
N VAL A 144 -3.59 1.58 20.54
CA VAL A 144 -2.38 1.35 19.74
C VAL A 144 -1.39 0.45 20.50
N SER A 145 -1.14 0.73 21.78
CA SER A 145 -0.26 -0.10 22.62
C SER A 145 -0.75 -1.54 22.71
N GLU A 146 -2.04 -1.75 22.97
CA GLU A 146 -2.66 -3.07 23.04
C GLU A 146 -2.53 -3.83 21.71
N ARG A 147 -2.78 -3.15 20.58
CA ARG A 147 -2.62 -3.72 19.23
C ARG A 147 -1.18 -4.19 18.99
N VAL A 148 -0.20 -3.37 19.34
CA VAL A 148 1.23 -3.70 19.21
C VAL A 148 1.59 -4.90 20.09
N GLN A 149 1.13 -4.92 21.34
CA GLN A 149 1.37 -6.04 22.26
C GLN A 149 0.70 -7.34 21.81
N ARG A 150 -0.48 -7.28 21.18
CA ARG A 150 -1.14 -8.43 20.57
C ARG A 150 -0.33 -8.99 19.41
N ALA A 151 0.15 -8.14 18.51
CA ALA A 151 1.01 -8.57 17.40
C ALA A 151 2.32 -9.23 17.88
N HIS A 152 2.96 -8.70 18.94
CA HIS A 152 4.13 -9.35 19.55
C HIS A 152 3.84 -10.75 20.11
N ARG A 153 2.58 -11.05 20.42
CA ARG A 153 2.12 -12.39 20.85
C ARG A 153 1.64 -13.26 19.68
N GLY A 154 1.78 -12.80 18.44
CA GLY A 154 1.34 -13.52 17.23
C GLY A 154 -0.08 -13.22 16.78
N ASP A 155 -0.82 -12.37 17.51
CA ASP A 155 -2.17 -11.94 17.09
C ASP A 155 -2.03 -10.78 16.09
N VAL A 156 -1.83 -11.15 14.83
CA VAL A 156 -1.64 -10.26 13.68
C VAL A 156 -2.88 -10.24 12.78
N ALA A 157 -3.00 -9.19 11.95
CA ALA A 157 -4.09 -9.09 10.98
C ALA A 157 -4.08 -10.28 10.00
N GLU A 158 -5.27 -10.79 9.66
CA GLU A 158 -5.50 -11.97 8.81
C GLU A 158 -4.68 -11.95 7.51
N TRP A 159 -4.65 -10.80 6.84
CA TRP A 159 -3.98 -10.62 5.54
C TRP A 159 -2.53 -10.18 5.63
N ARG A 160 -1.94 -10.17 6.83
CA ARG A 160 -0.53 -9.81 7.02
C ARG A 160 0.39 -10.75 6.23
N HIS A 161 0.15 -12.06 6.27
CA HIS A 161 0.99 -13.06 5.58
C HIS A 161 1.11 -12.78 4.08
N TRP A 162 -0.01 -12.41 3.44
CA TRP A 162 -0.07 -11.99 2.05
C TRP A 162 0.69 -10.68 1.85
N LEU A 163 0.48 -9.67 2.71
CA LEU A 163 1.11 -8.36 2.57
C LEU A 163 2.65 -8.42 2.60
N VAL A 164 3.22 -9.22 3.51
CA VAL A 164 4.68 -9.30 3.71
C VAL A 164 5.32 -10.56 3.11
N GLN A 165 4.59 -11.28 2.25
CA GLN A 165 5.06 -12.51 1.61
C GLN A 165 6.38 -12.27 0.86
N GLY A 166 7.33 -13.20 1.00
CA GLY A 166 8.62 -13.12 0.31
C GLY A 166 9.53 -12.01 0.83
N THR A 167 9.21 -11.40 1.97
CA THR A 167 10.06 -10.40 2.63
C THR A 167 10.56 -10.92 3.98
N PRO A 168 11.69 -10.39 4.50
CA PRO A 168 12.15 -10.71 5.85
C PRO A 168 11.13 -10.38 6.96
N ARG A 169 10.16 -9.50 6.68
CA ARG A 169 9.13 -9.11 7.65
C ARG A 169 8.16 -10.25 7.97
N LEU A 170 8.04 -11.25 7.09
CA LEU A 170 7.17 -12.40 7.32
C LEU A 170 7.51 -13.12 8.63
N ALA A 171 8.80 -13.28 8.94
CA ALA A 171 9.27 -13.95 10.16
C ALA A 171 9.04 -13.13 11.45
N LEU A 172 8.72 -11.85 11.34
CA LEU A 172 8.43 -10.99 12.49
C LEU A 172 7.01 -11.27 13.02
N TYR A 173 6.82 -11.10 14.32
CA TYR A 173 5.49 -11.11 14.97
C TYR A 173 4.70 -12.42 14.80
N GLY A 174 5.38 -13.57 14.93
CA GLY A 174 4.74 -14.89 14.97
C GLY A 174 4.55 -15.58 13.62
N GLY A 175 5.21 -15.11 12.55
CA GLY A 175 5.15 -15.78 11.25
C GLY A 175 6.08 -16.99 11.16
N ALA A 176 5.64 -18.12 11.72
CA ALA A 176 5.98 -19.47 11.25
C ALA A 176 5.11 -20.52 11.96
N GLU A 177 3.95 -20.84 11.39
CA GLU A 177 3.55 -22.24 11.26
C GLU A 177 3.02 -22.42 9.83
N GLU A 178 3.85 -23.03 8.98
CA GLU A 178 3.38 -23.64 7.73
C GLU A 178 2.36 -24.72 8.10
N THR A 179 1.07 -24.46 7.87
CA THR A 179 0.11 -25.55 7.74
C THR A 179 0.33 -26.19 6.36
N VAL A 180 0.93 -27.38 6.39
CA VAL A 180 1.02 -28.34 5.28
C VAL A 180 -0.35 -28.60 4.66
#